data_AF-A0A858ZRN1-F1
#
_entry.id   AF-A0A858ZRN1-F1
#
_cell.length_a   1.000
_cell.length_b   1.000
_cell.length_c   1.000
_cell.angle_alpha   90.00
_cell.angle_beta   90.00
_cell.angle_gamma   90.00
#
_symmetry.space_group_name_H-M   'P 1'
#
loop_
_entity.id
_entity.type
_entity.pdbx_description
1 polymer ?
#
loop_
_entity_poly.entity_id
_entity_poly.type
_entity_poly.pdbx_seq_one_letter_code
_entity_poly.pdbx_strand_id
1 'polypeptide(L)'
;MKHILALLACAASMPALADAEPRNNMPPLLQKSVKGGGITAARFDAGVLRAQLNKPEVTELMYGTFIFHNICAQQWYEPAQFAAVGLTRVELFNAEGTQGFAFDARGDTCAEMGRLGKNFRSFIAQYTVACTAGSCPPQR
;
A
#
# COMPACT_ATOMS: atom_id res chain seq x y z
N MET A 1 -24.39 -25.13 39.10
CA MET A 1 -23.88 -23.85 38.54
C MET A 1 -23.05 -24.20 37.32
N LYS A 2 -23.49 -23.80 36.11
CA LYS A 2 -22.85 -24.12 34.83
C LYS A 2 -22.45 -22.78 34.21
N HIS A 3 -21.21 -22.36 34.44
CA HIS A 3 -20.68 -21.12 33.88
C HIS A 3 -20.06 -21.43 32.51
N ILE A 4 -20.77 -21.02 31.47
CA ILE A 4 -20.28 -20.97 30.09
C ILE A 4 -19.46 -19.68 30.00
N LEU A 5 -18.13 -19.79 29.93
CA LEU A 5 -17.28 -18.68 29.47
C LEU A 5 -17.20 -18.77 27.95
N ALA A 6 -18.01 -17.97 27.26
CA ALA A 6 -17.81 -17.68 25.85
C ALA A 6 -16.65 -16.68 25.73
N LEU A 7 -15.51 -17.14 25.21
CA LEU A 7 -14.42 -16.28 24.76
C LEU A 7 -14.89 -15.51 23.52
N LEU A 8 -15.28 -14.24 23.70
CA LEU A 8 -15.38 -13.29 22.59
C LEU A 8 -13.97 -13.01 22.07
N ALA A 9 -13.61 -13.64 20.96
CA ALA A 9 -12.51 -13.17 20.14
C ALA A 9 -12.95 -11.84 19.50
N CYS A 10 -12.37 -10.73 19.96
CA CYS A 10 -12.40 -9.46 19.23
C CYS A 10 -11.65 -9.65 17.91
N ALA A 11 -12.35 -10.14 16.89
CA ALA A 11 -11.98 -9.86 15.51
C ALA A 11 -12.16 -8.35 15.34
N ALA A 12 -11.07 -7.60 15.45
CA ALA A 12 -11.03 -6.22 14.98
C ALA A 12 -11.21 -6.28 13.45
N SER A 13 -12.46 -6.32 13.01
CA SER A 13 -12.85 -6.14 11.62
C SER A 13 -12.39 -4.74 11.22
N MET A 14 -11.18 -4.63 10.70
CA MET A 14 -10.74 -3.42 10.01
C MET A 14 -11.81 -3.12 8.95
N PRO A 15 -12.45 -1.94 8.96
CA PRO A 15 -13.47 -1.63 7.98
C PRO A 15 -12.86 -1.78 6.59
N ALA A 16 -13.51 -2.60 5.77
CA ALA A 16 -13.20 -2.72 4.36
C ALA A 16 -13.15 -1.32 3.75
N LEU A 17 -12.24 -1.08 2.79
CA LEU A 17 -12.18 0.22 2.09
C LEU A 17 -13.49 0.58 1.37
N ALA A 18 -14.48 -0.32 1.33
CA ALA A 18 -15.78 -0.11 0.74
C ALA A 18 -16.54 1.10 1.34
N ASP A 19 -16.27 1.49 2.60
CA ASP A 19 -16.90 2.65 3.25
C ASP A 19 -16.07 3.94 3.17
N ALA A 20 -14.89 3.92 2.54
CA ALA A 20 -14.09 5.12 2.35
C ALA A 20 -14.54 5.83 1.05
N GLU A 21 -14.97 7.09 1.16
CA GLU A 21 -15.22 7.92 -0.02
C GLU A 21 -13.98 7.89 -0.95
N PRO A 22 -14.18 7.78 -2.27
CA PRO A 22 -13.09 7.55 -3.20
C PRO A 22 -12.12 8.74 -3.15
N ARG A 23 -10.94 8.54 -2.56
CA ARG A 23 -9.82 9.49 -2.54
C ARG A 23 -10.00 10.75 -1.67
N ASN A 24 -10.78 10.70 -0.59
CA ASN A 24 -10.84 11.83 0.34
C ASN A 24 -9.60 11.90 1.26
N ASN A 25 -9.14 13.13 1.54
CA ASN A 25 -8.00 13.47 2.43
C ASN A 25 -6.61 12.96 2.03
N MET A 26 -6.30 12.94 0.73
CA MET A 26 -4.97 12.55 0.26
C MET A 26 -4.13 13.76 -0.18
N PRO A 27 -2.85 13.85 0.21
CA PRO A 27 -1.94 14.88 -0.30
C PRO A 27 -1.87 14.87 -1.84
N PRO A 28 -1.74 16.04 -2.51
CA PRO A 28 -1.76 16.12 -3.98
C PRO A 28 -0.78 15.17 -4.69
N LEU A 29 0.42 14.98 -4.13
CA LEU A 29 1.41 14.04 -4.68
C LEU A 29 0.90 12.59 -4.70
N LEU A 30 0.23 12.15 -3.63
CA LEU A 30 -0.33 10.81 -3.56
C LEU A 30 -1.58 10.69 -4.45
N GLN A 31 -2.37 11.77 -4.60
CA GLN A 31 -3.49 11.78 -5.56
C GLN A 31 -3.00 11.50 -6.99
N LYS A 32 -1.87 12.12 -7.39
CA LYS A 32 -1.23 11.87 -8.69
C LYS A 32 -0.74 10.42 -8.81
N SER A 33 -0.19 9.87 -7.72
CA SER A 33 0.28 8.48 -7.63
C SER A 33 -0.85 7.46 -7.87
N VAL A 34 -2.09 7.78 -7.49
CA VAL A 34 -3.25 6.88 -7.64
C VAL A 34 -4.20 7.25 -8.78
N LYS A 35 -3.86 8.25 -9.60
CA LYS A 35 -4.73 8.76 -10.68
C LYS A 35 -4.82 7.82 -11.89
N GLY A 36 -4.00 6.77 -11.97
CA GLY A 36 -3.94 5.82 -13.09
C GLY A 36 -3.69 4.38 -12.65
N GLY A 37 -3.45 3.48 -13.61
CA GLY A 37 -3.06 2.09 -13.33
C GLY A 37 -4.19 1.17 -12.86
N GLY A 38 -5.46 1.57 -13.01
CA GLY A 38 -6.61 0.75 -12.63
C GLY A 38 -6.98 0.83 -11.14
N ILE A 39 -6.48 1.84 -10.42
CA ILE A 39 -6.83 2.09 -9.01
C ILE A 39 -8.25 2.65 -8.91
N THR A 40 -9.11 1.93 -8.18
CA THR A 40 -10.53 2.27 -7.98
C THR A 40 -10.78 3.02 -6.69
N ALA A 41 -10.08 2.62 -5.62
CA ALA A 41 -10.16 3.25 -4.32
C ALA A 41 -8.75 3.46 -3.76
N ALA A 42 -8.56 4.57 -3.06
CA ALA A 42 -7.34 4.82 -2.34
C ALA A 42 -7.61 5.73 -1.13
N ARG A 43 -6.89 5.47 -0.03
CA ARG A 43 -6.90 6.29 1.17
C ARG A 43 -5.49 6.43 1.71
N PHE A 44 -5.20 7.56 2.34
CA PHE A 44 -3.95 7.79 3.03
C PHE A 44 -4.26 8.15 4.48
N ASP A 45 -3.71 7.37 5.41
CA ASP A 45 -3.89 7.59 6.84
C ASP A 45 -2.64 7.14 7.60
N ALA A 46 -2.20 7.94 8.58
CA ALA A 46 -1.06 7.64 9.44
C ALA A 46 0.22 7.16 8.70
N GLY A 47 0.52 7.73 7.53
CA GLY A 47 1.68 7.34 6.71
C GLY A 47 1.47 6.10 5.82
N VAL A 48 0.30 5.50 5.85
CA VAL A 48 -0.05 4.31 5.05
C VAL A 48 -0.95 4.72 3.88
N LEU A 49 -0.45 4.56 2.66
CA LEU A 49 -1.28 4.60 1.46
C LEU A 49 -1.87 3.21 1.22
N ARG A 50 -3.20 3.07 1.34
CA ARG A 50 -3.91 1.85 0.98
C ARG A 50 -4.71 2.08 -0.29
N ALA A 51 -4.50 1.24 -1.30
CA ALA A 51 -5.15 1.34 -2.61
C ALA A 51 -5.69 0.00 -3.10
N GLN A 52 -6.72 0.04 -3.94
CA GLN A 52 -7.36 -1.12 -4.56
C GLN A 52 -7.32 -1.04 -6.08
N LEU A 53 -7.00 -2.16 -6.72
CA LEU A 53 -7.06 -2.34 -8.16
C LEU A 53 -8.39 -2.99 -8.59
N ASN A 54 -8.92 -2.60 -9.75
CA ASN A 54 -10.02 -3.33 -10.38
C ASN A 54 -9.54 -4.64 -11.06
N LYS A 55 -8.94 -5.54 -10.27
CA LYS A 55 -8.39 -6.82 -10.72
C LYS A 55 -8.71 -7.89 -9.69
N PRO A 56 -8.99 -9.14 -10.13
CA PRO A 56 -9.27 -10.24 -9.20
C PRO A 56 -8.04 -10.61 -8.35
N GLU A 57 -6.84 -10.41 -8.91
CA GLU A 57 -5.57 -10.69 -8.25
C GLU A 57 -4.59 -9.55 -8.52
N VAL A 58 -3.79 -9.21 -7.51
CA VAL A 58 -2.60 -8.39 -7.66
C VAL A 58 -1.41 -9.32 -7.80
N THR A 59 -0.72 -9.25 -8.95
CA THR A 59 0.52 -9.99 -9.18
C THR A 59 1.74 -9.17 -8.75
N GLU A 60 2.87 -9.83 -8.49
CA GLU A 60 4.13 -9.15 -8.17
C GLU A 60 4.54 -8.14 -9.25
N LEU A 61 4.30 -8.46 -10.53
CA LEU A 61 4.59 -7.55 -11.63
C LEU A 61 3.74 -6.29 -11.57
N MET A 62 2.43 -6.43 -11.33
CA MET A 62 1.51 -5.29 -11.26
C MET A 62 1.85 -4.40 -10.07
N TYR A 63 2.07 -5.00 -8.92
CA TYR A 63 2.48 -4.29 -7.71
C TYR A 63 3.84 -3.61 -7.88
N GLY A 64 4.86 -4.31 -8.38
CA GLY A 64 6.19 -3.74 -8.57
C GLY A 64 6.20 -2.60 -9.59
N THR A 65 5.38 -2.71 -10.65
CA THR A 65 5.16 -1.62 -11.62
C THR A 65 4.52 -0.41 -10.94
N PHE A 66 3.50 -0.63 -10.10
CA PHE A 66 2.87 0.44 -9.33
C PHE A 66 3.86 1.14 -8.39
N ILE A 67 4.62 0.39 -7.59
CA ILE A 67 5.63 0.98 -6.69
C ILE A 67 6.67 1.78 -7.47
N PHE A 68 7.21 1.21 -8.55
CA PHE A 68 8.25 1.88 -9.33
C PHE A 68 7.74 3.17 -9.99
N HIS A 69 6.65 3.08 -10.78
CA HIS A 69 6.20 4.19 -11.61
C HIS A 69 5.34 5.22 -10.89
N ASN A 70 4.61 4.80 -9.86
CA ASN A 70 3.62 5.66 -9.23
C ASN A 70 4.07 6.18 -7.87
N ILE A 71 4.93 5.44 -7.16
CA ILE A 71 5.40 5.84 -5.82
C ILE A 71 6.82 6.37 -5.92
N CYS A 72 7.79 5.51 -6.21
CA CYS A 72 9.20 5.90 -6.16
C CYS A 72 9.58 6.90 -7.25
N ALA A 73 9.01 6.82 -8.45
CA ALA A 73 9.24 7.84 -9.47
C ALA A 73 8.78 9.23 -9.04
N GLN A 74 7.65 9.36 -8.33
CA GLN A 74 7.21 10.66 -7.80
C GLN A 74 8.20 11.20 -6.76
N GLN A 75 8.74 10.34 -5.90
CA GLN A 75 9.77 10.72 -4.95
C GLN A 75 11.06 11.18 -5.64
N TRP A 76 11.44 10.60 -6.78
CA TRP A 76 12.63 11.05 -7.53
C TRP A 76 12.43 12.40 -8.20
N TYR A 77 11.22 12.67 -8.72
CA TYR A 77 10.92 13.95 -9.34
C TYR A 77 10.76 15.08 -8.32
N GLU A 78 10.16 14.80 -7.17
CA GLU A 78 9.77 15.81 -6.17
C GLU A 78 10.16 15.40 -4.73
N PRO A 79 11.46 15.16 -4.43
CA PRO A 79 11.89 14.48 -3.21
C PRO A 79 11.52 15.20 -1.91
N ALA A 80 11.71 16.53 -1.85
CA ALA A 80 11.39 17.30 -0.65
C ALA A 80 9.89 17.32 -0.35
N GLN A 81 9.07 17.47 -1.39
CA GLN A 81 7.60 17.49 -1.25
C GLN A 81 7.08 16.10 -0.88
N PHE A 82 7.66 15.04 -1.45
CA PHE A 82 7.27 13.67 -1.13
C PHE A 82 7.70 13.28 0.29
N ALA A 83 8.87 13.70 0.76
CA ALA A 83 9.29 13.49 2.15
C ALA A 83 8.31 14.12 3.16
N ALA A 84 7.77 15.30 2.85
CA ALA A 84 6.79 15.99 3.69
C ALA A 84 5.44 15.27 3.79
N VAL A 85 5.14 14.34 2.87
CA VAL A 85 3.93 13.48 2.94
C VAL A 85 4.01 12.50 4.10
N GLY A 86 5.21 12.09 4.51
CA GLY A 86 5.39 11.09 5.57
C GLY A 86 4.89 9.70 5.19
N LEU A 87 4.96 9.33 3.90
CA LEU A 87 4.63 7.98 3.44
C LEU A 87 5.64 6.97 4.01
N THR A 88 5.15 5.98 4.75
CA THR A 88 5.95 4.90 5.34
C THR A 88 5.58 3.55 4.73
N ARG A 89 4.36 3.41 4.21
CA ARG A 89 3.87 2.14 3.70
C ARG A 89 2.91 2.31 2.53
N VAL A 90 3.00 1.40 1.57
CA VAL A 90 2.03 1.30 0.48
C VAL A 90 1.43 -0.09 0.49
N GLU A 91 0.11 -0.19 0.63
CA GLU A 91 -0.62 -1.44 0.57
C GLU A 91 -1.51 -1.43 -0.68
N LEU A 92 -1.31 -2.40 -1.56
CA LEU A 92 -2.04 -2.53 -2.81
C LEU A 92 -2.81 -3.83 -2.82
N PHE A 93 -4.14 -3.73 -2.89
CA PHE A 93 -5.05 -4.86 -2.85
C PHE A 93 -5.78 -5.08 -4.18
N ASN A 94 -6.31 -6.28 -4.34
CA ASN A 94 -7.24 -6.65 -5.40
C ASN A 94 -8.60 -5.95 -5.20
N ALA A 95 -9.53 -6.19 -6.13
CA ALA A 95 -10.85 -5.55 -6.13
C ALA A 95 -11.67 -5.87 -4.89
N GLU A 96 -11.51 -7.08 -4.33
CA GLU A 96 -12.19 -7.52 -3.12
C GLU A 96 -11.55 -6.99 -1.83
N GLY A 97 -10.34 -6.42 -1.92
CA GLY A 97 -9.59 -5.99 -0.75
C GLY A 97 -9.02 -7.14 0.09
N THR A 98 -8.94 -8.37 -0.44
CA THR A 98 -8.60 -9.58 0.32
C THR A 98 -7.16 -10.05 0.12
N GLN A 99 -6.59 -9.82 -1.06
CA GLN A 99 -5.23 -10.24 -1.45
C GLN A 99 -4.45 -9.05 -2.00
N GLY A 100 -3.15 -9.02 -1.73
CA GLY A 100 -2.30 -7.95 -2.22
C GLY A 100 -0.87 -8.02 -1.73
N PHE A 101 -0.22 -6.86 -1.73
CA PHE A 101 1.14 -6.69 -1.25
C PHE A 101 1.27 -5.38 -0.47
N ALA A 102 2.24 -5.35 0.44
CA ALA A 102 2.63 -4.14 1.12
C ALA A 102 4.12 -3.86 0.99
N PHE A 103 4.43 -2.63 0.58
CA PHE A 103 5.76 -2.08 0.43
C PHE A 103 6.17 -1.28 1.66
N ASP A 104 7.42 -1.42 2.09
CA ASP A 104 8.05 -0.49 2.99
C ASP A 104 8.67 0.68 2.23
N ALA A 105 8.08 1.86 2.42
CA ALA A 105 8.48 3.11 1.75
C ALA A 105 9.25 4.05 2.70
N ARG A 106 9.62 3.60 3.91
CA ARG A 106 10.29 4.45 4.90
C ARG A 106 11.66 4.91 4.43
N GLY A 107 12.06 6.08 4.95
CA GLY A 107 13.41 6.60 4.79
C GLY A 107 13.78 6.84 3.33
N ASP A 108 14.89 6.25 2.91
CA ASP A 108 15.50 6.43 1.60
C ASP A 108 15.30 5.23 0.67
N THR A 109 14.42 4.27 0.98
CA THR A 109 14.21 3.04 0.17
C THR A 109 14.04 3.32 -1.33
N CYS A 110 13.15 4.24 -1.70
CA CYS A 110 12.99 4.59 -3.12
C CYS A 110 14.22 5.34 -3.66
N ALA A 111 14.89 6.18 -2.87
CA ALA A 111 16.10 6.88 -3.31
C ALA A 111 17.24 5.89 -3.59
N GLU A 112 17.43 4.88 -2.73
CA GLU A 112 18.37 3.78 -2.95
C GLU A 112 18.01 3.02 -4.23
N MET A 113 16.72 2.67 -4.41
CA MET A 113 16.25 2.02 -5.63
C MET A 113 16.60 2.81 -6.90
N GLY A 114 16.49 4.14 -6.87
CA GLY A 114 16.84 5.02 -7.99
C GLY A 114 18.30 4.92 -8.41
N ARG A 115 19.20 4.54 -7.49
CA ARG A 115 20.64 4.34 -7.74
C ARG A 115 20.95 2.98 -8.36
N LEU A 116 20.05 2.00 -8.25
CA LEU A 116 20.26 0.61 -8.69
C LEU A 116 19.93 0.36 -10.18
N GLY A 117 19.38 1.34 -10.90
CA GLY A 117 19.06 1.22 -12.33
C GLY A 117 17.98 0.18 -12.63
N LYS A 118 18.20 -0.70 -13.62
CA LYS A 118 17.17 -1.62 -14.17
C LYS A 118 16.79 -2.81 -13.27
N ASN A 119 17.48 -3.03 -12.15
CA ASN A 119 17.28 -4.20 -11.26
C ASN A 119 16.29 -3.96 -10.10
N PHE A 120 15.31 -3.08 -10.30
CA PHE A 120 14.39 -2.65 -9.24
C PHE A 120 13.45 -3.75 -8.72
N ARG A 121 13.12 -4.78 -9.51
CA ARG A 121 12.17 -5.83 -9.08
C ARG A 121 12.66 -6.59 -7.85
N SER A 122 13.91 -7.04 -7.88
CA SER A 122 14.52 -7.77 -6.76
C SER A 122 14.62 -6.90 -5.51
N PHE A 123 14.91 -5.60 -5.70
CA PHE A 123 14.94 -4.64 -4.62
C PHE A 123 13.56 -4.45 -4.00
N ILE A 124 12.53 -4.16 -4.80
CA ILE A 124 11.14 -4.02 -4.31
C ILE A 124 10.71 -5.25 -3.53
N ALA A 125 11.04 -6.45 -4.02
CA ALA A 125 10.70 -7.71 -3.35
C ALA A 125 11.29 -7.81 -1.92
N GLN A 126 12.48 -7.27 -1.66
CA GLN A 126 13.10 -7.27 -0.33
C GLN A 126 12.32 -6.43 0.68
N TYR A 127 11.66 -5.37 0.21
CA TYR A 127 10.85 -4.46 1.02
C TYR A 127 9.35 -4.76 0.93
N THR A 128 8.99 -5.96 0.45
CA THR A 128 7.59 -6.35 0.21
C THR A 128 7.18 -7.53 1.08
N VAL A 129 5.95 -7.47 1.58
CA VAL A 129 5.27 -8.61 2.20
C VAL A 129 3.93 -8.86 1.51
N ALA A 130 3.54 -10.14 1.40
CA ALA A 130 2.22 -10.51 0.89
C ALA A 130 1.13 -10.19 1.92
N CYS A 131 -0.01 -9.72 1.44
CA CYS A 131 -1.21 -9.45 2.24
C CYS A 131 -2.28 -10.47 1.92
N THR A 132 -2.95 -10.98 2.96
CA THR A 132 -4.03 -11.97 2.85
C THR A 132 -5.14 -11.67 3.84
N ALA A 133 -6.36 -12.11 3.53
CA ALA A 133 -7.56 -11.83 4.32
C ALA A 133 -7.75 -10.33 4.64
N GLY A 134 -7.37 -9.46 3.71
CA GLY A 134 -7.47 -7.99 3.86
C GLY A 134 -6.53 -7.38 4.89
N SER A 135 -5.52 -8.14 5.32
CA SER A 135 -4.52 -7.70 6.27
C SER A 135 -3.11 -7.93 5.72
N CYS A 136 -2.19 -7.07 6.11
CA CYS A 136 -0.79 -7.19 5.76
C CYS A 136 0.03 -7.42 7.03
N PRO A 137 1.03 -8.32 7.01
CA PRO A 137 1.96 -8.46 8.13
C PRO A 137 2.62 -7.14 8.51
N PRO A 138 3.03 -6.96 9.78
CA PRO A 138 3.81 -5.79 10.20
C PRO A 138 5.03 -5.58 9.30
N GLN A 139 5.43 -4.33 9.11
CA GLN A 139 6.69 -4.00 8.44
C GLN A 139 7.86 -4.60 9.23
N ARG A 140 8.88 -5.08 8.50
CA ARG A 140 10.13 -5.58 9.12
C ARG A 140 11.01 -4.44 9.60
#